data_AF-A0AAD6NTT0-F1
#
_entry.id   AF-A0AAD6NTT0-F1
#
_cell.length_a   1.000
_cell.length_b   1.000
_cell.length_c   1.000
_cell.angle_alpha   90.00
_cell.angle_beta   90.00
_cell.angle_gamma   90.00
#
_symmetry.space_group_name_H-M   'P 1'
#
loop_
_entity.id
_entity.type
_entity.pdbx_description
1 polymer ?
#
loop_
_entity_poly.entity_id
_entity_poly.type
_entity_poly.pdbx_seq_one_letter_code
_entity_poly.pdbx_strand_id
1 'polypeptide(L)'
;MENLKVPVDELGLALEKASTPNKTVIIAVVNKAYVEQGVDAEMTMFDLFLESFWLGEDTRPLLDHLLIIAVDQAAYERCLFKRLNCYKAGNRRC
;
A
#
# COMPACT_ATOMS: atom_id res chain seq x y z
N MET A 1 -32.47 -2.62 21.06
CA MET A 1 -31.12 -2.03 21.05
C MET A 1 -30.54 -2.32 19.68
N GLU A 2 -30.69 -1.39 18.75
CA GLU A 2 -30.12 -1.54 17.40
C GLU A 2 -28.60 -1.55 17.52
N ASN A 3 -27.96 -2.58 16.96
CA ASN A 3 -26.51 -2.66 16.85
C ASN A 3 -26.04 -1.49 16.00
N LEU A 4 -25.53 -0.44 16.64
CA LEU A 4 -24.85 0.66 16.00
C LEU A 4 -23.62 0.06 15.29
N LYS A 5 -23.75 -0.24 14.00
CA LYS A 5 -22.62 -0.56 13.13
C LYS A 5 -21.79 0.72 13.02
N VAL A 6 -20.91 0.95 13.98
CA VAL A 6 -19.86 1.96 13.87
C VAL A 6 -19.12 1.62 12.57
N PRO A 7 -19.06 2.53 11.59
CA PRO A 7 -18.28 2.31 10.39
C PRO A 7 -16.86 1.99 10.84
N VAL A 8 -16.37 0.80 10.51
CA VAL A 8 -14.99 0.44 10.77
C VAL A 8 -14.13 1.43 9.98
N ASP A 9 -13.28 2.18 10.68
CA ASP A 9 -12.31 3.05 10.03
C ASP A 9 -11.21 2.19 9.42
N GLU A 10 -11.45 1.75 8.18
CA GLU A 10 -10.52 0.91 7.41
C GLU A 10 -9.15 1.57 7.24
N LEU A 11 -9.11 2.90 7.11
CA LEU A 11 -7.86 3.64 7.02
C LEU A 11 -7.13 3.62 8.38
N GLY A 12 -7.86 3.86 9.46
CA GLY A 12 -7.33 3.77 10.82
C GLY A 12 -6.70 2.41 11.10
N LEU A 13 -7.37 1.31 10.75
CA LEU A 13 -6.83 -0.05 10.90
C LEU A 13 -5.60 -0.30 10.03
N ALA A 14 -5.57 0.21 8.80
CA ALA A 14 -4.42 0.07 7.91
C ALA A 14 -3.20 0.86 8.42
N LEU A 15 -3.42 2.06 8.94
CA LEU A 15 -2.38 2.90 9.56
C LEU A 15 -1.84 2.25 10.83
N GLU A 16 -2.72 1.73 11.70
CA GLU A 16 -2.32 1.04 12.93
C GLU A 16 -1.44 -0.18 12.59
N LYS A 17 -1.89 -1.01 11.64
CA LYS A 17 -1.15 -2.20 11.20
C LYS A 17 0.23 -1.88 10.63
N ALA A 18 0.37 -0.80 9.86
CA ALA A 18 1.65 -0.41 9.25
C ALA A 18 2.54 0.42 10.19
N SER A 19 2.06 0.86 11.34
CA SER A 19 2.80 1.77 12.19
C SER A 19 3.93 1.10 12.97
N THR A 20 5.04 1.82 13.11
CA THR A 20 6.09 1.52 14.11
C THR A 20 5.57 1.76 15.54
N PRO A 21 6.27 1.28 16.59
CA PRO A 21 5.95 1.62 17.97
C PRO A 21 5.86 3.12 18.26
N ASN A 22 6.57 3.94 17.48
CA ASN A 22 6.57 5.41 17.57
C ASN A 22 5.53 6.06 16.64
N LYS A 23 4.54 5.31 16.13
CA LYS A 23 3.47 5.78 15.25
C LYS A 23 3.94 6.38 13.91
N THR A 24 5.15 6.05 13.48
CA THR A 24 5.66 6.40 12.15
C THR A 24 5.22 5.36 11.13
N VAL A 25 4.79 5.81 9.94
CA VAL A 25 4.37 4.99 8.79
C VAL A 25 5.06 5.53 7.55
N ILE A 26 5.52 4.66 6.65
CA ILE A 26 5.98 5.04 5.31
C ILE A 26 4.81 4.87 4.35
N ILE A 27 4.48 5.89 3.58
CA ILE A 27 3.34 5.85 2.66
C ILE A 27 3.83 5.99 1.22
N ALA A 28 3.36 5.09 0.35
CA ALA A 28 3.50 5.23 -1.10
C ALA A 28 2.11 5.23 -1.75
N VAL A 29 1.86 6.19 -2.63
CA VAL A 29 0.59 6.30 -3.36
C VAL A 29 0.80 5.75 -4.76
N VAL A 30 0.03 4.73 -5.15
CA VAL A 30 0.26 3.94 -6.36
C VAL A 30 -1.02 3.87 -7.18
N ASN A 31 -0.88 4.03 -8.50
CA ASN A 31 -1.94 3.87 -9.48
C ASN A 31 -1.57 2.81 -10.52
N LYS A 32 -2.50 2.54 -11.44
CA LYS A 32 -2.38 1.57 -12.54
C LYS A 32 -1.10 1.72 -13.34
N ALA A 33 -0.70 2.95 -13.66
CA ALA A 33 0.50 3.21 -14.47
C ALA A 33 1.81 2.76 -13.79
N TYR A 34 1.84 2.65 -12.47
CA TYR A 34 3.02 2.17 -11.73
C TYR A 34 3.10 0.64 -11.63
N VAL A 35 1.97 -0.06 -11.83
CA VAL A 35 1.86 -1.52 -11.64
C VAL A 35 1.66 -2.29 -12.93
N GLU A 36 1.48 -1.60 -14.05
CA GLU A 36 1.46 -2.22 -15.38
C GLU A 36 2.87 -2.32 -15.95
N GLN A 37 3.14 -3.44 -16.61
CA GLN A 37 4.40 -3.64 -17.33
C GLN A 37 4.33 -2.91 -18.67
N GLY A 38 5.38 -2.17 -19.00
CA GLY A 38 5.58 -1.66 -20.36
C GLY A 38 5.90 -2.81 -21.32
N VAL A 39 5.69 -2.59 -22.61
CA VAL A 39 5.89 -3.60 -23.67
C VAL A 39 7.30 -4.21 -23.64
N ASP A 40 8.29 -3.42 -23.24
CA ASP A 40 9.71 -3.79 -23.22
C ASP A 40 10.30 -3.90 -21.79
N ALA A 41 9.47 -3.86 -20.74
CA ALA A 41 9.95 -3.80 -19.35
C ALA A 41 9.69 -5.11 -18.60
N GLU A 42 10.75 -5.74 -18.08
CA GLU A 42 10.66 -6.95 -17.25
C GLU A 42 10.02 -6.68 -15.88
N MET A 43 10.17 -5.46 -15.37
CA MET A 43 9.65 -5.02 -14.07
C MET A 43 8.84 -3.74 -14.19
N THR A 44 7.83 -3.62 -13.32
CA THR A 44 7.04 -2.39 -13.20
C THR A 44 7.79 -1.36 -12.36
N MET A 45 7.43 -0.08 -12.45
CA MET A 45 8.00 0.96 -11.57
C MET A 45 7.77 0.62 -10.09
N PHE A 46 6.62 0.01 -9.78
CA PHE A 46 6.31 -0.46 -8.44
C PHE A 46 7.21 -1.63 -8.00
N ASP A 47 7.56 -2.55 -8.91
CA ASP A 47 8.49 -3.63 -8.61
C ASP A 47 9.90 -3.09 -8.32
N LEU A 48 10.39 -2.13 -9.11
CA LEU A 48 11.67 -1.45 -8.89
C LEU A 48 11.70 -0.69 -7.55
N PHE A 49 10.61 -0.02 -7.21
CA PHE A 49 10.46 0.63 -5.92
C PHE A 49 10.62 -0.37 -4.77
N LEU A 50 9.95 -1.52 -4.82
CA LEU A 50 10.08 -2.55 -3.79
C LEU A 50 11.48 -3.17 -3.77
N GLU A 51 12.08 -3.41 -4.93
CA GLU A 51 13.43 -3.95 -5.05
C GLU A 51 14.47 -3.03 -4.39
N SER A 52 14.28 -1.72 -4.46
CA SER A 52 15.17 -0.77 -3.77
C SER A 52 15.25 -0.99 -2.25
N PHE A 53 14.16 -1.42 -1.60
CA PHE A 53 14.18 -1.77 -0.17
C PHE A 53 14.90 -3.09 0.10
N TRP A 54 14.87 -4.03 -0.85
CA TRP A 54 15.53 -5.32 -0.74
C TRP A 54 17.05 -5.22 -0.93
N LEU A 55 17.49 -4.35 -1.84
CA LEU A 55 18.91 -4.17 -2.15
C LEU A 55 19.58 -3.10 -1.28
N GLY A 56 18.81 -2.18 -0.70
CA GLY A 56 19.33 -1.15 0.19
C GLY A 56 19.88 -1.71 1.52
N GLU A 57 20.86 -1.01 2.07
CA GLU A 57 21.44 -1.29 3.38
C GLU A 57 20.42 -0.93 4.48
N ASP A 58 20.07 -1.90 5.33
CA ASP A 58 19.12 -1.77 6.44
C ASP A 58 17.70 -1.27 6.07
N THR A 59 17.33 -1.30 4.78
CA THR A 59 16.00 -0.85 4.33
C THR A 59 14.94 -1.95 4.33
N ARG A 60 15.33 -3.22 4.28
CA ARG A 60 14.39 -4.34 4.17
C ARG A 60 13.32 -4.37 5.29
N PRO A 61 13.65 -4.12 6.58
CA PRO A 61 12.65 -4.07 7.65
C PRO A 61 11.61 -2.96 7.48
N LEU A 62 11.92 -1.91 6.71
CA LEU A 62 10.99 -0.79 6.47
C LEU A 62 9.77 -1.21 5.65
N LEU A 63 9.84 -2.33 4.91
CA LEU A 63 8.71 -2.88 4.17
C LEU A 63 7.54 -3.28 5.10
N ASP A 64 7.83 -3.67 6.35
CA ASP A 64 6.78 -3.99 7.33
C ASP A 64 5.98 -2.74 7.74
N HIS A 65 6.58 -1.56 7.57
CA HIS A 65 6.01 -0.25 7.91
C HIS A 65 5.55 0.56 6.69
N LEU A 66 5.58 -0.06 5.51
CA LEU A 66 5.13 0.53 4.26
C LEU A 66 3.64 0.29 4.07
N LEU A 67 2.87 1.38 3.95
CA LEU A 67 1.47 1.39 3.54
C LEU A 67 1.36 1.86 2.10
N ILE A 68 0.80 1.01 1.24
CA ILE A 68 0.47 1.37 -0.13
C ILE A 68 -0.96 1.90 -0.19
N ILE A 69 -1.11 3.16 -0.58
CA ILE A 69 -2.40 3.76 -0.92
C ILE A 69 -2.65 3.56 -2.41
N ALA A 70 -3.54 2.63 -2.74
CA ALA A 70 -3.91 2.32 -4.11
C ALA A 70 -5.10 3.17 -4.55
N VAL A 71 -4.92 3.99 -5.60
CA VAL A 71 -5.98 4.89 -6.09
C VAL A 71 -6.96 4.23 -7.06
N ASP A 72 -6.62 3.06 -7.59
CA ASP A 72 -7.47 2.28 -8.48
C ASP A 72 -7.38 0.77 -8.18
N GLN A 73 -8.25 0.01 -8.85
CA GLN A 73 -8.39 -1.43 -8.62
C GLN A 73 -7.13 -2.21 -8.99
N ALA A 74 -6.45 -1.86 -10.09
CA ALA A 74 -5.29 -2.58 -10.56
C ALA A 74 -4.12 -2.43 -9.58
N ALA A 75 -3.88 -1.21 -9.09
CA ALA A 75 -2.88 -0.97 -8.06
C ALA A 75 -3.19 -1.71 -6.75
N TYR A 76 -4.48 -1.75 -6.36
CA TYR A 76 -4.90 -2.42 -5.12
C TYR A 76 -4.70 -3.93 -5.20
N GLU A 77 -5.10 -4.56 -6.31
CA GLU A 77 -4.89 -5.99 -6.54
C GLU A 77 -3.39 -6.35 -6.58
N ARG A 78 -2.57 -5.52 -7.24
CA ARG A 78 -1.12 -5.73 -7.25
C ARG A 78 -0.52 -5.64 -5.85
N CYS A 79 -0.95 -4.67 -5.04
CA CYS A 79 -0.51 -4.55 -3.65
C CYS A 79 -0.83 -5.81 -2.83
N LEU A 80 -2.07 -6.30 -2.93
CA LEU A 80 -2.50 -7.51 -2.23
C LEU A 80 -1.72 -8.75 -2.71
N PHE A 81 -1.49 -8.87 -4.01
CA PHE A 81 -0.68 -9.94 -4.60
C PHE A 81 0.75 -9.97 -4.03
N LYS A 82 1.34 -8.79 -3.80
CA LYS A 82 2.66 -8.64 -3.17
C LYS A 82 2.65 -8.80 -1.64
N ARG A 83 1.48 -9.02 -1.03
CA ARG A 83 1.28 -9.22 0.42
C ARG A 83 1.75 -8.05 1.29
N LEU A 84 1.59 -6.83 0.80
CA LEU A 84 1.96 -5.60 1.52
C LEU A 84 0.80 -5.09 2.39
N ASN A 85 1.03 -4.04 3.17
CA ASN A 85 -0.07 -3.29 3.78
C ASN A 85 -0.72 -2.42 2.69
N CYS A 86 -2.01 -2.62 2.45
CA CYS A 86 -2.73 -2.00 1.34
C CYS A 86 -3.95 -1.25 1.86
N TYR A 87 -4.17 -0.04 1.36
CA TYR A 87 -5.41 0.71 1.52
C TYR A 87 -5.90 1.18 0.16
N LYS A 88 -7.16 0.91 -0.17
CA LYS A 88 -7.77 1.41 -1.40
C LYS A 88 -8.35 2.80 -1.13
N ALA A 89 -7.82 3.83 -1.79
CA ALA A 89 -8.38 5.15 -1.71
C ALA A 89 -9.78 5.13 -2.34
N GLY A 90 -10.80 5.27 -1.50
CA GLY A 90 -12.18 5.36 -1.96
C GLY A 90 -12.41 6.68 -2.67
N ASN A 91 -13.02 6.65 -3.86
CA ASN A 91 -13.62 7.85 -4.43
C ASN A 91 -14.96 8.09 -3.70
N ARG A 92 -14.90 8.54 -2.45
CA ARG A 92 -16.08 9.15 -1.84
C ARG A 92 -16.34 10.37 -2.70
N ARG A 93 -17.34 10.30 -3.58
CA ARG A 93 -17.87 11.50 -4.24
C ARG A 93 -18.17 12.47 -3.10
N CYS A 94 -17.40 13.55 -3.02
CA CYS A 94 -17.73 14.69 -2.18
C CYS A 94 -19.10 15.22 -2.57
#